data_AF-S7YRG6-F1
#
_entry.id   AF-S7YRG6-F1
#
_cell.length_a   1.000
_cell.length_b   1.000
_cell.length_c   1.000
_cell.angle_alpha   90.00
_cell.angle_beta   90.00
_cell.angle_gamma   90.00
#
_symmetry.space_group_name_H-M   'P 1'
#
loop_
_entity.id
_entity.type
_entity.pdbx_description
1 polymer ?
#
loop_
_entity_poly.entity_id
_entity_poly.type
_entity_poly.pdbx_seq_one_letter_code
_entity_poly.pdbx_strand_id
1 'polypeptide(L)' 'MKGILDKYQLNPTNCVFLDDIEDNTIAAEKFGIKVYKIKERSDAVDILKSYI' A
#
# COMPACT_ATOMS: atom_id res chain seq x y z
N MET A 1 -12.19 -1.92 14.24
CA MET A 1 -12.73 -1.82 12.87
C MET A 1 -11.61 -1.29 11.97
N LYS A 2 -10.91 -2.18 11.27
CA LYS A 2 -9.79 -1.90 10.35
C LYS A 2 -10.28 -1.50 8.95
N GLY A 3 -11.39 -0.76 8.88
CA GLY A 3 -11.92 -0.13 7.66
C GLY A 3 -11.93 -1.05 6.44
N ILE A 4 -11.12 -0.71 5.43
CA ILE A 4 -11.02 -1.41 4.14
C ILE A 4 -10.55 -2.86 4.27
N LEU A 5 -9.68 -3.16 5.25
CA LEU A 5 -9.19 -4.52 5.50
C LEU A 5 -10.33 -5.43 5.97
N ASP A 6 -11.14 -4.95 6.93
CA ASP A 6 -12.29 -5.71 7.43
C ASP A 6 -13.38 -5.82 6.35
N LYS A 7 -13.64 -4.76 5.58
CA LYS A 7 -14.66 -4.75 4.52
C LYS A 7 -14.39 -5.82 3.46
N TYR A 8 -13.13 -6.00 3.08
CA TYR A 8 -12.73 -6.92 2.02
C TYR A 8 -12.06 -8.20 2.55
N GLN A 9 -12.04 -8.40 3.88
CA GLN A 9 -11.41 -9.55 4.53
C GLN A 9 -9.95 -9.75 4.07
N LEU A 10 -9.22 -8.65 3.92
CA LEU A 10 -7.85 -8.66 3.42
C LEU A 10 -6.86 -9.01 4.53
N ASN A 11 -5.87 -9.82 4.21
CA ASN A 11 -4.69 -9.98 5.04
C ASN A 11 -3.67 -8.87 4.72
N PRO A 12 -3.34 -7.98 5.69
CA PRO A 12 -2.39 -6.88 5.48
C PRO A 12 -1.05 -7.30 4.89
N THR A 13 -0.53 -8.47 5.28
CA THR A 13 0.77 -8.97 4.80
C THR A 13 0.76 -9.34 3.32
N ASN A 14 -0.43 -9.49 2.73
CA ASN A 14 -0.64 -9.80 1.32
C ASN A 14 -1.04 -8.56 0.52
N CYS A 15 -1.01 -7.38 1.14
CA CYS A 15 -1.40 -6.12 0.51
C CYS A 15 -0.18 -5.25 0.20
N VAL A 16 -0.33 -4.46 -0.86
CA VAL A 16 0.58 -3.38 -1.23
C VAL A 16 -0.21 -2.07 -1.17
N PHE A 17 0.36 -1.04 -0.55
CA PHE A 17 -0.22 0.29 -0.46
C PHE A 17 0.70 1.31 -1.16
N LEU A 18 0.15 2.03 -2.12
CA LEU A 18 0.85 3.04 -2.93
C LEU A 18 0.21 4.40 -2.64
N ASP A 19 0.98 5.34 -2.12
CA ASP A 19 0.49 6.67 -1.75
C ASP A 19 1.65 7.68 -1.87
N ASP A 20 1.37 8.92 -2.24
CA ASP A 20 2.37 9.98 -2.36
C ASP A 20 2.60 10.73 -1.02
N ILE A 21 1.66 10.60 -0.08
CA ILE A 21 1.70 11.25 1.23
C ILE A 21 2.42 10.35 2.25
N GLU A 22 3.47 10.89 2.88
CA GLU A 22 4.33 10.15 3.82
C GLU A 22 3.58 9.63 5.03
N ASP A 23 2.75 10.46 5.66
CA ASP A 23 1.98 10.07 6.85
C ASP A 23 1.05 8.88 6.57
N ASN A 24 0.48 8.80 5.36
CA ASN A 24 -0.35 7.67 4.93
C ASN A 24 0.47 6.38 4.82
N THR A 25 1.67 6.47 4.24
CA THR A 25 2.58 5.32 4.15
C THR A 25 3.02 4.83 5.53
N ILE A 26 3.36 5.73 6.46
CA ILE A 26 3.71 5.39 7.84
C ILE A 26 2.53 4.73 8.56
N ALA A 27 1.30 5.24 8.34
CA ALA A 27 0.10 4.64 8.92
C ALA A 27 -0.13 3.20 8.39
N ALA A 28 -0.01 2.98 7.09
CA ALA A 28 -0.19 1.66 6.47
C ALA A 28 0.88 0.65 6.91
N GLU A 29 2.13 1.08 7.06
CA GLU A 29 3.23 0.24 7.54
C GLU A 29 2.98 -0.28 8.96
N LYS A 30 2.40 0.55 9.85
CA LYS A 30 1.97 0.13 11.21
C LYS A 30 0.91 -0.98 11.21
N PHE A 31 0.18 -1.16 10.10
CA PHE A 31 -0.76 -2.27 9.94
C PHE A 31 -0.13 -3.52 9.32
N GLY A 32 1.18 -3.52 9.03
CA GLY A 32 1.90 -4.63 8.41
C GLY A 32 1.69 -4.73 6.89
N ILE A 33 1.26 -3.63 6.26
CA ILE A 33 1.09 -3.54 4.80
C ILE A 33 2.43 -3.15 4.16
N LYS A 34 2.78 -3.77 3.03
CA LYS A 34 3.94 -3.34 2.25
C LYS A 34 3.64 -1.99 1.59
N VAL A 35 4.47 -0.99 1.86
CA VAL A 35 4.22 0.40 1.42
C VAL A 35 5.24 0.87 0.40
N TYR A 36 4.80 1.70 -0.55
CA TYR A 36 5.66 2.46 -1.44
C TYR A 36 5.19 3.91 -1.48
N LYS A 37 6.09 4.85 -1.18
CA LYS A 37 5.85 6.28 -1.37
C LYS A 37 6.09 6.64 -2.84
N ILE A 38 5.03 7.00 -3.55
CA ILE A 38 5.06 7.33 -4.98
C ILE A 38 5.40 8.81 -5.14
N LYS A 39 6.33 9.16 -6.05
CA LYS A 39 6.65 10.55 -6.39
C LYS A 39 6.10 10.94 -7.74
N GLU A 40 6.04 9.97 -8.65
CA GLU A 40 5.53 10.17 -10.00
C GLU A 40 4.82 8.90 -10.52
N ARG A 41 4.07 9.07 -11.61
CA ARG A 41 3.29 7.96 -12.19
C ARG A 41 4.16 6.77 -12.59
N SER A 42 5.39 7.00 -13.03
CA SER A 42 6.36 5.96 -13.42
C SER A 42 6.63 4.99 -12.27
N ASP A 43 6.82 5.50 -11.05
CA ASP A 43 7.08 4.67 -9.87
C ASP A 43 5.97 3.63 -9.68
N ALA A 44 4.72 4.06 -9.77
CA ALA A 44 3.56 3.16 -9.60
C ALA A 44 3.50 2.11 -10.72
N VAL A 45 3.81 2.49 -11.96
CA VAL A 45 3.85 1.56 -13.10
C VAL A 45 4.95 0.51 -12.91
N ASP A 46 6.15 0.93 -12.51
CA ASP A 46 7.29 0.03 -12.33
C ASP A 46 7.07 -0.92 -11.15
N ILE A 47 6.48 -0.43 -10.05
CA ILE A 47 6.10 -1.26 -8.92
C ILE A 47 5.06 -2.30 -9.33
N LEU A 48 3.98 -1.91 -10.01
CA LEU A 48 2.93 -2.85 -10.42
C LEU A 48 3.43 -3.88 -11.42
N LYS A 49 4.33 -3.50 -12.33
CA LYS A 49 4.98 -4.43 -13.27
C LYS A 49 5.82 -5.50 -12.57
N SER A 50 6.33 -5.23 -11.35
CA SER A 50 7.11 -6.22 -10.60
C SER A 50 6.29 -7.39 -10.02
N TYR A 51 4.95 -7.31 -10.09
CA TYR A 51 4.02 -8.33 -9.59
C TYR A 51 3.37 -9.19 -10.70
N ILE A 52 3.66 -8.91 -11.97
CA ILE A 52 3.12 -9.64 -13.14
C ILE A 52 4.24 -10.27 -13.96
#